data_AF-A0A8S2ZXY6-F1
#
_entry.id   AF-A0A8S2ZXY6-F1
#
_cell.length_a   1.000
_cell.length_b   1.000
_cell.length_c   1.000
_cell.angle_alpha   90.00
_cell.angle_beta   90.00
_cell.angle_gamma   90.00
#
_symmetry.space_group_name_H-M   'P 1'
#
loop_
_entity.id
_entity.type
_entity.pdbx_description
1 polymer ?
#
loop_
_entity_poly.entity_id
_entity_poly.type
_entity_poly.pdbx_seq_one_letter_code
_entity_poly.pdbx_strand_id
1 'polypeptide(L)'
;MWLSGLHIPESYLTALVQVTCRKNGWPLDKSTLYTQVTKSGRCCFITGLYLEGASWDVRKCCLLRQRPKELIQELPVMKVIPIESHKLKLQ
;
A
#
# COMPACT_ATOMS: atom_id res chain seq x y z
N MET A 1 -4.12 -6.11 -8.32
CA MET A 1 -4.83 -4.92 -8.84
C MET A 1 -3.77 -3.95 -9.34
N TRP A 2 -3.89 -3.44 -10.57
CA TRP A 2 -2.95 -2.45 -11.11
C TRP A 2 -3.48 -1.05 -10.81
N LEU A 3 -3.15 -0.51 -9.63
CA LEU A 3 -3.73 0.77 -9.17
C LEU A 3 -3.34 1.94 -10.10
N SER A 4 -2.11 1.93 -10.63
CA SER A 4 -1.62 2.95 -11.56
C SER A 4 -2.29 2.93 -12.93
N GLY A 5 -3.08 1.90 -13.24
CA GLY A 5 -3.91 1.87 -14.46
C GLY A 5 -5.30 2.53 -14.29
N LEU A 6 -5.68 2.96 -13.09
CA LEU A 6 -6.96 3.62 -12.85
C LEU A 6 -6.89 5.11 -13.18
N HIS A 7 -7.98 5.63 -13.78
CA HIS A 7 -8.11 7.08 -14.02
C HIS A 7 -8.19 7.89 -12.72
N ILE A 8 -8.80 7.32 -11.66
CA ILE A 8 -8.94 7.93 -10.33
C ILE A 8 -8.68 6.86 -9.26
N PRO A 9 -7.41 6.61 -8.88
CA PRO A 9 -7.06 5.57 -7.91
C PRO A 9 -7.58 5.86 -6.49
N GLU A 10 -7.73 7.13 -6.11
CA GLU A 10 -8.24 7.56 -4.81
C GLU A 10 -9.68 7.08 -4.57
N SER A 11 -10.51 7.07 -5.62
CA SER A 11 -11.89 6.56 -5.53
C SER A 11 -11.92 5.08 -5.18
N TYR A 12 -11.01 4.28 -5.73
CA TYR A 12 -10.89 2.86 -5.39
C TYR A 12 -10.49 2.66 -3.92
N LEU A 13 -9.50 3.41 -3.45
CA LEU A 13 -9.05 3.37 -2.06
C LEU A 13 -10.17 3.79 -1.10
N THR A 14 -10.93 4.83 -1.46
CA THR A 14 -12.09 5.30 -0.68
C THR A 14 -13.18 4.24 -0.60
N ALA A 15 -13.51 3.62 -1.73
CA ALA A 15 -14.49 2.53 -1.78
C ALA A 15 -14.03 1.32 -0.95
N LEU A 16 -12.74 0.99 -0.98
CA LEU A 16 -12.16 -0.07 -0.15
C LEU A 16 -12.34 0.21 1.35
N VAL A 17 -12.07 1.43 1.81
CA VAL A 17 -12.31 1.85 3.20
C VAL A 17 -13.79 1.74 3.52
N GLN A 18 -14.67 2.31 2.70
CA GLN A 18 -16.13 2.29 2.92
C GLN A 18 -16.69 0.87 3.03
N VAL A 19 -16.29 -0.04 2.13
CA VAL A 19 -16.72 -1.44 2.16
C VAL A 19 -16.22 -2.13 3.43
N THR A 20 -14.98 -1.86 3.84
CA THR A 20 -14.40 -2.45 5.05
C THR A 20 -15.05 -1.91 6.32
N CYS A 21 -15.31 -0.60 6.39
CA CYS A 21 -16.05 0.02 7.48
C CYS A 21 -17.44 -0.58 7.64
N ARG A 22 -18.18 -0.73 6.53
CA ARG A 22 -19.51 -1.37 6.54
C ARG A 22 -19.45 -2.81 7.03
N LYS A 23 -18.45 -3.57 6.56
CA LYS A 23 -18.28 -4.98 6.95
C LYS A 23 -17.94 -5.15 8.43
N ASN A 24 -17.13 -4.24 8.99
CA ASN A 24 -16.61 -4.36 10.35
C ASN A 24 -17.32 -3.45 11.37
N GLY A 25 -18.30 -2.66 10.95
CA GLY A 25 -19.00 -1.69 11.80
C GLY A 25 -18.12 -0.52 12.25
N TRP A 26 -17.06 -0.18 11.50
CA TRP A 26 -16.15 0.89 11.87
C TRP A 26 -16.68 2.27 11.48
N PRO A 27 -16.44 3.30 12.32
CA PRO A 27 -16.69 4.69 11.94
C PRO A 27 -15.78 5.10 10.78
N LEU A 28 -16.36 5.68 9.73
CA LEU A 28 -15.62 6.10 8.53
C LEU A 28 -14.61 7.22 8.85
N ASP A 29 -15.00 8.16 9.71
CA ASP A 29 -14.19 9.29 10.20
C ASP A 29 -13.00 8.85 11.07
N LYS A 30 -13.04 7.63 11.61
CA LYS A 30 -11.97 7.04 12.43
C LYS A 30 -11.26 5.89 11.73
N SER A 31 -11.38 5.80 10.41
CA SER A 31 -10.73 4.78 9.60
C SER A 31 -9.67 5.41 8.70
N THR A 32 -8.55 4.72 8.55
CA THR A 32 -7.43 5.12 7.71
C THR A 32 -6.90 3.94 6.92
N LEU A 33 -5.95 4.20 6.03
CA LEU A 33 -5.23 3.20 5.24
C LEU A 33 -3.82 3.04 5.75
N TYR A 34 -3.39 1.80 5.90
CA TYR A 34 -2.01 1.42 6.15
C TYR A 34 -1.48 0.63 4.96
N THR A 35 -0.26 0.95 4.53
CA THR A 35 0.40 0.27 3.42
C THR A 35 1.58 -0.54 3.93
N GLN A 36 1.73 -1.76 3.38
CA GLN A 36 2.83 -2.64 3.71
C GLN A 36 3.35 -3.31 2.45
N VAL A 37 4.64 -3.17 2.17
CA VAL A 37 5.28 -3.86 1.04
C VAL A 37 5.52 -5.32 1.43
N THR A 38 5.17 -6.25 0.55
CA THR A 38 5.32 -7.70 0.76
C THR A 38 5.78 -8.41 -0.52
N LYS A 39 6.24 -9.65 -0.36
CA LYS A 39 6.63 -10.54 -1.46
C LYS A 39 5.42 -11.21 -2.14
N SER A 40 4.33 -11.42 -1.42
CA SER A 40 3.16 -12.16 -1.93
C SER A 40 1.89 -11.94 -1.11
N GLY A 41 0.73 -12.15 -1.73
CA GLY A 41 -0.48 -12.53 -0.99
C GLY A 41 -1.75 -12.58 -1.83
N ARG A 42 -2.85 -13.01 -1.19
CA ARG A 42 -4.13 -13.38 -1.83
C ARG A 42 -5.26 -12.32 -1.80
N CYS A 43 -5.10 -11.14 -1.20
CA CYS A 43 -6.15 -10.12 -1.07
C CYS A 43 -5.60 -8.66 -1.02
N CYS A 44 -6.20 -7.75 -1.82
CA CYS A 44 -5.92 -6.30 -1.90
C CYS A 44 -4.45 -5.92 -2.12
N PHE A 45 -3.86 -6.51 -3.15
CA PHE A 45 -2.48 -6.25 -3.57
C PHE A 45 -2.42 -5.31 -4.76
N ILE A 46 -1.63 -4.26 -4.60
CA ILE A 46 -1.28 -3.32 -5.65
C ILE A 46 0.04 -3.75 -6.28
N THR A 47 0.06 -3.80 -7.61
CA THR A 47 1.24 -4.05 -8.43
C THR A 47 1.46 -2.88 -9.39
N GLY A 48 2.65 -2.77 -9.99
CA GLY A 48 2.97 -1.71 -10.95
C GLY A 48 3.21 -0.34 -10.30
N LEU A 49 3.67 -0.34 -9.05
CA LEU A 49 4.20 0.85 -8.38
C LEU A 49 5.72 0.89 -8.54
N TYR A 50 6.26 2.10 -8.51
CA TYR A 50 7.70 2.33 -8.58
C TYR A 50 8.16 3.14 -7.37
N LEU A 51 9.42 2.93 -6.99
CA LEU A 51 10.11 3.64 -5.94
C LEU A 51 11.16 4.55 -6.59
N GLU A 52 11.14 5.83 -6.22
CA GLU A 52 12.11 6.83 -6.64
C GLU A 52 12.93 7.30 -5.43
N GLY A 53 14.23 7.54 -5.62
CA GLY A 53 15.12 8.04 -4.56
C GLY A 53 15.55 6.98 -3.51
N ALA A 54 15.10 5.73 -3.66
CA ALA A 54 15.51 4.61 -2.83
C ALA A 54 15.43 3.29 -3.61
N SER A 55 16.03 2.25 -3.05
CA SER A 55 15.91 0.88 -3.55
C SER A 55 15.19 0.01 -2.53
N TRP A 56 14.54 -1.07 -2.97
CA TRP A 56 13.89 -2.02 -2.06
C TRP A 56 14.62 -3.36 -2.04
N ASP A 57 15.02 -3.83 -0.85
CA ASP A 57 15.51 -5.20 -0.65
C ASP A 57 14.32 -6.15 -0.53
N VAL A 58 14.04 -6.89 -1.59
CA VAL A 58 12.98 -7.90 -1.56
C VAL A 58 13.27 -8.93 -0.47
N ARG A 59 14.51 -9.42 -0.32
CA ARG A 59 14.84 -10.51 0.61
C ARG A 59 14.65 -10.09 2.06
N LYS A 60 15.16 -8.89 2.42
CA LYS A 60 15.09 -8.33 3.78
C LYS A 60 13.80 -7.54 4.05
N CYS A 61 12.96 -7.32 3.04
CA CYS A 61 11.75 -6.50 3.12
C CYS A 61 12.01 -5.12 3.72
N CYS A 62 13.08 -4.44 3.28
CA CYS A 62 13.46 -3.14 3.80
C CYS A 62 13.92 -2.18 2.71
N LEU A 63 13.89 -0.88 3.03
CA LEU A 63 14.47 0.16 2.19
C LEU A 63 15.99 0.09 2.23
N LEU A 64 16.59 0.27 1.06
CA LEU A 64 18.01 0.45 0.84
C LEU A 64 18.25 1.82 0.22
N ARG A 65 19.50 2.29 0.34
CA ARG A 65 19.94 3.43 -0.47
C ARG A 65 19.79 3.11 -1.95
N GLN A 66 19.41 4.14 -2.70
CA GLN A 66 19.35 4.13 -4.14
C GLN A 66 20.67 3.65 -4.75
N ARG A 67 20.59 2.77 -5.76
CA ARG A 67 21.77 2.33 -6.50
C ARG A 67 22.27 3.43 -7.45
N PRO A 68 23.59 3.56 -7.65
CA PRO A 68 24.12 4.54 -8.58
C PRO A 68 23.52 4.38 -9.99
N LYS A 69 23.06 5.49 -10.57
CA LYS A 69 22.44 5.56 -11.92
C LYS A 69 21.11 4.81 -12.08
N GLU A 70 20.47 4.36 -11.00
CA GLU A 70 19.13 3.78 -11.02
C GLU A 70 18.17 4.75 -10.31
N LEU A 71 17.47 5.60 -11.08
CA LEU A 71 16.58 6.63 -10.53
C LEU A 71 15.27 6.06 -10.00
N ILE A 72 14.74 5.07 -10.72
CA ILE A 72 13.43 4.48 -10.50
C ILE A 72 13.61 2.97 -10.44
N GLN A 73 13.06 2.33 -9.42
CA GLN A 73 13.04 0.88 -9.25
C GLN A 73 11.59 0.41 -9.14
N GLU A 74 11.25 -0.76 -9.68
CA GLU A 74 9.94 -1.37 -9.42
C GLU A 74 9.80 -1.69 -7.92
N LEU A 75 8.68 -1.25 -7.33
CA LEU A 75 8.31 -1.61 -5.97
C LEU A 75 7.64 -2.99 -6.00
N PRO A 76 8.00 -3.91 -5.10
CA PRO A 76 7.26 -5.15 -4.96
C PRO A 76 5.80 -4.91 -4.59
N VAL A 77 5.07 -6.01 -4.47
CA VAL A 77 3.64 -5.98 -4.19
C VAL A 77 3.33 -5.20 -2.91
N MET A 78 2.52 -4.14 -3.02
CA MET A 78 2.06 -3.37 -1.87
C MET A 78 0.69 -3.88 -1.41
N LYS A 79 0.57 -4.18 -0.13
CA LYS A 79 -0.71 -4.45 0.53
C LYS A 79 -1.31 -3.15 1.03
N VAL A 80 -2.59 -2.94 0.77
CA VAL A 80 -3.38 -1.85 1.39
C VAL A 80 -4.33 -2.45 2.41
N ILE A 81 -4.27 -1.93 3.64
CA ILE A 81 -5.02 -2.45 4.78
C ILE A 81 -5.81 -1.29 5.38
N PRO A 82 -7.15 -1.28 5.24
CA PRO A 82 -7.99 -0.40 6.02
C PRO A 82 -7.92 -0.78 7.50
N ILE A 83 -7.75 0.21 8.36
CA ILE A 83 -7.59 0.04 9.80
C ILE A 83 -8.21 1.23 10.53
N GLU A 84 -8.74 1.03 11.73
CA GLU A 84 -9.15 2.16 12.56
C GLU A 84 -7.91 2.96 13.02
N SER A 85 -7.98 4.29 12.93
CA SER A 85 -6.84 5.19 13.16
C SER A 85 -6.18 4.98 14.53
N HIS A 86 -6.96 4.63 15.56
CA HIS A 86 -6.44 4.37 16.92
C HIS A 86 -5.73 3.01 17.06
N LYS A 87 -5.93 2.08 16.12
CA LYS A 87 -5.25 0.78 16.09
C LYS A 87 -3.95 0.81 15.29
N LEU A 88 -3.73 1.86 14.51
CA LEU A 88 -2.50 2.03 13.75
C LEU A 88 -1.35 2.38 14.70
N LYS A 89 -0.42 1.45 14.89
CA LYS A 89 0.85 1.67 15.58
C LYS A 89 1.98 1.52 14.58
N LEU A 90 2.63 2.64 14.23
CA LEU A 90 3.85 2.64 13.45
C LEU A 90 5.01 2.48 14.44
N GLN A 91 5.79 1.41 14.30
CA GLN A 91 6.98 1.16 15.11
C GLN A 91 8.12 2.10 14.74
#